data_AF-F4BYA3-F1
#
_entry.id   AF-F4BYA3-F1
#
_cell.length_a   1.000
_cell.length_b   1.000
_cell.length_c   1.000
_cell.angle_alpha   90.00
_cell.angle_beta   90.00
_cell.angle_gamma   90.00
#
_symmetry.space_group_name_H-M   'P 1'
#
loop_
_entity.id
_entity.type
_entity.pdbx_description
1 polymer ?
#
loop_
_entity_poly.entity_id
_entity_poly.type
_entity_poly.pdbx_seq_one_letter_code
_entity_poly.pdbx_strand_id
1 'polypeptide(L)'
;MSILKGYAVATGAPGADHTYVKCDNPAFSWPCWGRDSGGKEICSGSGYASVADCISQPSSHAGIIYAVTGVCHQTANRILFPAEEVVVSKAGGYSASVLLYGTYGTNHKEWIGRLKKCEDANAKRLSESPEIETPITSPESAYIQKVIGIYSKAERTDERFDITLLGKELQLMMEFRLGGILDLEEVDSATKLQANFLEIKHEMDQDFLGGKISIERYVHDANEGIGDFLRQLAEVLGKDQFYKVFGLAPPTGSFALIDLEIAKRAHSRK
;
A
#
# COMPACT_ATOMS: atom_id res chain seq x y z
N MET A 1 -8.73 -14.37 19.17
CA MET A 1 -7.82 -13.41 18.50
C MET A 1 -6.48 -14.08 18.26
N SER A 2 -5.72 -13.56 17.30
CA SER A 2 -4.42 -14.05 16.86
C SER A 2 -3.49 -12.86 16.66
N ILE A 3 -2.19 -13.04 16.75
CA ILE A 3 -1.23 -12.00 16.39
C ILE A 3 -0.93 -12.10 14.90
N LEU A 4 -1.32 -11.06 14.16
CA LEU A 4 -0.95 -10.88 12.76
C LEU A 4 0.36 -10.10 12.71
N LYS A 5 1.27 -10.53 11.85
CA LYS A 5 2.66 -10.04 11.77
C LYS A 5 3.05 -9.73 10.35
N GLY A 6 3.50 -8.51 10.08
CA GLY A 6 4.05 -8.12 8.79
C GLY A 6 5.56 -8.38 8.74
N TYR A 7 6.02 -8.96 7.63
CA TYR A 7 7.42 -9.24 7.37
C TYR A 7 7.89 -8.53 6.10
N ALA A 8 9.17 -8.14 6.07
CA ALA A 8 9.84 -7.61 4.88
C ALA A 8 11.07 -8.44 4.52
N VAL A 9 11.23 -8.73 3.23
CA VAL A 9 12.32 -9.50 2.64
C VAL A 9 12.92 -8.67 1.50
N ALA A 10 14.22 -8.41 1.56
CA ALA A 10 14.91 -7.74 0.47
C ALA A 10 14.78 -8.53 -0.84
N THR A 11 14.34 -7.86 -1.91
CA THR A 11 14.19 -8.46 -3.25
C THR A 11 15.52 -8.61 -3.98
N GLY A 12 16.54 -7.86 -3.56
CA GLY A 12 17.84 -7.78 -4.23
C GLY A 12 17.86 -6.76 -5.38
N ALA A 13 16.70 -6.23 -5.78
CA ALA A 13 16.59 -5.09 -6.68
C ALA A 13 16.62 -3.77 -5.88
N PRO A 14 17.19 -2.68 -6.42
CA PRO A 14 17.14 -1.38 -5.77
C PRO A 14 15.72 -0.83 -5.84
N GLY A 15 15.02 -0.70 -4.71
CA GLY A 15 13.75 0.03 -4.69
C GLY A 15 12.78 -0.37 -3.58
N ALA A 16 12.45 -1.65 -3.48
CA ALA A 16 11.44 -2.11 -2.54
C ALA A 16 11.69 -3.52 -1.97
N ASP A 17 11.25 -3.72 -0.74
CA ASP A 17 11.17 -5.04 -0.11
C ASP A 17 9.91 -5.79 -0.58
N HIS A 18 9.97 -7.12 -0.59
CA HIS A 18 8.78 -7.95 -0.65
C HIS A 18 8.20 -8.08 0.74
N THR A 19 6.88 -7.89 0.88
CA THR A 19 6.18 -8.08 2.15
C THR A 19 5.21 -9.25 2.12
N TYR A 20 5.09 -9.92 3.26
CA TYR A 20 4.15 -11.02 3.48
C TYR A 20 3.61 -10.95 4.92
N VAL A 21 2.53 -11.67 5.21
CA VAL A 21 1.89 -11.67 6.54
C VAL A 21 1.93 -13.06 7.15
N LYS A 22 2.16 -13.14 8.46
CA LYS A 22 2.03 -14.36 9.27
C LYS A 22 0.98 -14.20 10.36
N CYS A 23 0.35 -15.31 10.70
CA CYS A 23 -0.51 -15.47 11.86
C CYS A 23 0.12 -16.51 12.79
N ASP A 24 0.02 -16.31 14.10
CA ASP A 24 0.51 -17.24 15.11
C ASP A 24 -0.49 -18.36 15.44
N ASN A 25 -1.80 -18.09 15.32
CA ASN A 25 -2.85 -19.01 15.72
C ASN A 25 -4.09 -18.96 14.79
N PRO A 26 -4.31 -19.93 13.88
CA PRO A 26 -3.37 -21.00 13.57
C PRO A 26 -2.10 -20.43 12.92
N ALA A 27 -0.99 -21.14 13.05
CA ALA A 27 0.25 -20.79 12.38
C ALA A 27 0.05 -20.88 10.86
N PHE A 28 0.08 -19.73 10.18
CA PHE A 28 -0.17 -19.63 8.75
C PHE A 28 0.57 -18.42 8.17
N SER A 29 0.86 -18.46 6.86
CA SER A 29 1.47 -17.35 6.14
C SER A 29 0.73 -17.05 4.85
N TRP A 30 0.42 -15.76 4.64
CA TRP A 30 -0.06 -15.24 3.37
C TRP A 30 1.14 -14.73 2.57
N PRO A 31 1.54 -15.40 1.47
CA PRO A 31 2.71 -15.01 0.65
C PRO A 31 2.55 -13.67 -0.07
N CYS A 32 1.34 -13.10 -0.06
CA CYS A 32 0.88 -12.04 -0.93
C CYS A 32 1.01 -12.46 -2.40
N TRP A 33 2.18 -12.26 -3.01
CA TRP A 33 2.46 -12.61 -4.41
C TRP A 33 3.80 -13.34 -4.59
N GLY A 34 4.51 -13.60 -3.49
CA GLY A 34 5.91 -13.99 -3.50
C GLY A 34 6.26 -14.93 -2.37
N ARG A 35 7.40 -14.68 -1.73
CA ARG A 35 7.92 -15.52 -0.64
C ARG A 35 7.10 -15.32 0.64
N ASP A 36 6.96 -16.37 1.43
CA ASP A 36 6.25 -16.37 2.72
C ASP A 36 7.17 -16.63 3.93
N SER A 37 8.48 -16.59 3.69
CA SER A 37 9.51 -16.94 4.67
C SER A 37 10.78 -16.11 4.48
N GLY A 38 11.57 -16.04 5.57
CA GLY A 38 12.76 -15.19 5.66
C GLY A 38 12.45 -13.74 6.05
N GLY A 39 13.47 -12.89 5.92
CA GLY A 39 13.37 -11.46 6.21
C GLY A 39 13.25 -11.11 7.69
N LYS A 40 12.67 -9.95 7.98
CA LYS A 40 12.49 -9.42 9.34
C LYS A 40 11.01 -9.14 9.60
N GLU A 41 10.56 -9.43 10.82
CA GLU A 41 9.29 -8.92 11.33
C GLU A 41 9.42 -7.40 11.49
N ILE A 42 8.47 -6.64 10.95
CA ILE A 42 8.50 -5.17 10.94
C ILE A 42 7.34 -4.55 11.70
N CYS A 43 6.24 -5.27 11.83
CA CYS A 43 5.05 -4.85 12.57
C CYS A 43 4.23 -6.07 13.03
N SER A 44 3.40 -5.86 14.05
CA SER A 44 2.50 -6.88 14.58
C SER A 44 1.32 -6.24 15.32
N GLY A 45 0.16 -6.89 15.30
CA GLY A 45 -1.01 -6.49 16.09
C GLY A 45 -1.94 -7.67 16.36
N SER A 46 -2.83 -7.50 17.34
CA SER A 46 -3.86 -8.50 17.65
C SER A 46 -5.04 -8.31 16.72
N GLY A 47 -5.47 -9.37 16.04
CA GLY A 47 -6.60 -9.34 15.12
C GLY A 47 -7.27 -10.70 14.93
N TYR A 48 -8.29 -10.74 14.08
CA TYR A 48 -8.99 -11.97 13.75
C TYR A 48 -8.40 -12.62 12.50
N ALA A 49 -7.68 -13.74 12.67
CA ALA A 49 -7.12 -14.51 11.55
C ALA A 49 -8.16 -14.95 10.51
N SER A 50 -9.41 -15.20 10.94
CA SER A 50 -10.52 -15.53 10.04
C SER A 50 -10.96 -14.37 9.15
N VAL A 51 -10.92 -13.14 9.68
CA VAL A 51 -11.19 -11.93 8.88
C VAL A 51 -10.02 -11.67 7.93
N ALA A 52 -8.78 -11.79 8.40
CA ALA A 52 -7.58 -11.65 7.58
C ALA A 52 -7.56 -12.68 6.44
N ASP A 53 -7.92 -13.93 6.73
CA ASP A 53 -8.02 -14.99 5.73
C ASP A 53 -9.09 -14.67 4.69
N CYS A 54 -10.29 -14.26 5.10
CA CYS A 54 -11.35 -13.82 4.19
C CYS A 54 -10.89 -12.68 3.27
N ILE A 55 -10.24 -11.66 3.85
CA ILE A 55 -9.72 -10.51 3.11
C ILE A 55 -8.71 -10.98 2.07
N SER A 56 -7.80 -11.90 2.44
CA SER A 56 -6.72 -12.37 1.59
C SER A 56 -7.19 -13.07 0.30
N GLN A 57 -8.42 -13.57 0.26
CA GLN A 57 -8.90 -14.39 -0.85
C GLN A 57 -9.12 -13.60 -2.16
N PRO A 58 -8.96 -14.24 -3.33
CA PRO A 58 -8.34 -15.55 -3.52
C PRO A 58 -6.80 -15.45 -3.48
N SER A 59 -6.15 -16.57 -3.16
CA SER A 59 -4.69 -16.76 -3.35
C SER A 59 -3.79 -15.77 -2.59
N SER A 60 -4.25 -15.20 -1.47
CA SER A 60 -3.53 -14.14 -0.73
C SER A 60 -3.37 -12.81 -1.47
N HIS A 61 -4.13 -12.56 -2.55
CA HIS A 61 -4.02 -11.34 -3.35
C HIS A 61 -4.80 -10.14 -2.77
N ALA A 62 -5.73 -10.40 -1.83
CA ALA A 62 -6.50 -9.38 -1.14
C ALA A 62 -7.22 -8.34 -2.04
N GLY A 63 -7.65 -8.75 -3.23
CA GLY A 63 -8.34 -7.87 -4.20
C GLY A 63 -7.44 -6.94 -5.00
N ILE A 64 -6.12 -7.05 -4.82
CA ILE A 64 -5.15 -6.28 -5.60
C ILE A 64 -4.95 -6.92 -6.99
N ILE A 65 -4.84 -6.07 -8.01
CA ILE A 65 -4.28 -6.42 -9.31
C ILE A 65 -2.83 -5.98 -9.27
N TYR A 66 -1.90 -6.94 -9.17
CA TYR A 66 -0.49 -6.64 -8.95
C TYR A 66 0.05 -5.65 -9.99
N ALA A 67 0.81 -4.66 -9.50
CA ALA A 67 1.38 -3.53 -10.23
C ALA A 67 0.37 -2.50 -10.79
N VAL A 68 -0.91 -2.85 -10.92
CA VAL A 68 -1.95 -1.95 -11.42
C VAL A 68 -2.62 -1.22 -10.26
N THR A 69 -3.14 -1.95 -9.28
CA THR A 69 -3.86 -1.35 -8.14
C THR A 69 -3.08 -1.43 -6.82
N GLY A 70 -1.90 -2.03 -6.82
CA GLY A 70 -1.05 -2.18 -5.65
C GLY A 70 0.04 -3.22 -5.85
N VAL A 71 0.93 -3.31 -4.87
CA VAL A 71 1.99 -4.32 -4.81
C VAL A 71 1.87 -5.14 -3.52
N CYS A 72 2.92 -5.88 -3.15
CA CYS A 72 2.95 -6.69 -1.93
C CYS A 72 2.67 -5.86 -0.67
N HIS A 73 3.07 -4.58 -0.63
CA HIS A 73 2.82 -3.68 0.51
C HIS A 73 1.32 -3.49 0.76
N GLN A 74 0.57 -3.07 -0.27
CA GLN A 74 -0.89 -2.87 -0.17
C GLN A 74 -1.61 -4.20 0.13
N THR A 75 -1.12 -5.30 -0.46
CA THR A 75 -1.66 -6.63 -0.20
C THR A 75 -1.50 -7.02 1.28
N ALA A 76 -0.29 -6.84 1.83
CA ALA A 76 -0.01 -7.10 3.24
C ALA A 76 -0.80 -6.18 4.17
N ASN A 77 -0.88 -4.88 3.87
CA ASN A 77 -1.68 -3.91 4.62
C ASN A 77 -3.16 -4.31 4.70
N ARG A 78 -3.76 -4.73 3.58
CA ARG A 78 -5.15 -5.20 3.57
C ARG A 78 -5.33 -6.42 4.47
N ILE A 79 -4.43 -7.39 4.41
CA ILE A 79 -4.50 -8.61 5.26
C ILE A 79 -4.27 -8.28 6.73
N LEU A 80 -3.42 -7.30 7.04
CA LEU A 80 -3.15 -6.81 8.40
C LEU A 80 -4.26 -5.92 8.96
N PHE A 81 -5.21 -5.44 8.13
CA PHE A 81 -6.27 -4.53 8.54
C PHE A 81 -7.03 -4.97 9.82
N PRO A 82 -7.37 -6.26 10.03
CA PRO A 82 -8.04 -6.72 11.24
C PRO A 82 -7.19 -6.64 12.51
N ALA A 83 -5.89 -6.35 12.41
CA ALA A 83 -4.99 -6.14 13.54
C ALA A 83 -4.86 -4.67 13.95
N GLU A 84 -5.78 -3.83 13.48
CA GLU A 84 -6.00 -2.42 13.83
C GLU A 84 -4.77 -1.51 13.67
N GLU A 85 -4.80 -0.62 12.68
CA GLU A 85 -3.80 0.45 12.51
C GLU A 85 -2.35 -0.05 12.27
N VAL A 86 -2.18 -1.36 12.03
CA VAL A 86 -0.92 -2.01 11.72
C VAL A 86 -0.72 -2.09 10.21
N VAL A 87 0.35 -1.48 9.72
CA VAL A 87 0.77 -1.50 8.31
C VAL A 87 2.25 -1.84 8.18
N VAL A 88 2.70 -2.24 6.99
CA VAL A 88 4.11 -2.58 6.71
C VAL A 88 4.99 -1.35 6.47
N SER A 89 4.79 -0.27 7.23
CA SER A 89 5.38 1.05 6.98
C SER A 89 6.91 1.11 7.03
N LYS A 90 7.54 0.12 7.65
CA LYS A 90 9.01 -0.01 7.77
C LYS A 90 9.64 -0.82 6.64
N ALA A 91 8.86 -1.31 5.68
CA ALA A 91 9.40 -2.00 4.50
C ALA A 91 10.16 -1.00 3.60
N GLY A 92 11.27 -1.42 3.02
CA GLY A 92 11.97 -0.64 2.00
C GLY A 92 11.03 -0.30 0.84
N GLY A 93 11.03 0.96 0.39
CA GLY A 93 10.16 1.43 -0.69
C GLY A 93 8.68 1.61 -0.30
N TYR A 94 8.31 1.46 0.97
CA TYR A 94 6.92 1.60 1.41
C TYR A 94 6.30 2.95 1.01
N SER A 95 6.94 4.06 1.36
CA SER A 95 6.43 5.40 1.07
C SER A 95 6.26 5.65 -0.44
N ALA A 96 7.19 5.15 -1.26
CA ALA A 96 7.07 5.21 -2.72
C ALA A 96 5.87 4.39 -3.23
N SER A 97 5.58 3.23 -2.64
CA SER A 97 4.38 2.47 -2.97
C SER A 97 3.09 3.17 -2.55
N VAL A 98 3.09 3.89 -1.41
CA VAL A 98 1.92 4.65 -0.95
C VAL A 98 1.67 5.88 -1.82
N LEU A 99 2.72 6.54 -2.33
CA LEU A 99 2.57 7.60 -3.33
C LEU A 99 1.80 7.15 -4.58
N LEU A 100 2.04 5.91 -5.01
CA LEU A 100 1.43 5.35 -6.22
C LEU A 100 0.07 4.72 -5.99
N TYR A 101 -0.04 3.97 -4.89
CA TYR A 101 -1.16 3.07 -4.68
C TYR A 101 -1.98 3.38 -3.42
N GLY A 102 -1.55 4.35 -2.62
CA GLY A 102 -2.10 4.56 -1.28
C GLY A 102 -1.75 3.43 -0.31
N THR A 103 -2.21 3.56 0.93
CA THR A 103 -1.98 2.56 1.99
C THR A 103 -2.65 1.23 1.68
N TYR A 104 -3.84 1.23 1.07
CA TYR A 104 -4.62 0.02 0.80
C TYR A 104 -4.91 -0.20 -0.69
N GLY A 105 -4.16 0.39 -1.63
CA GLY A 105 -4.36 0.17 -3.06
C GLY A 105 -5.40 1.09 -3.69
N THR A 106 -5.31 1.28 -5.01
CA THR A 106 -6.10 2.31 -5.73
C THR A 106 -7.54 1.92 -6.02
N ASN A 107 -7.91 0.64 -5.89
CA ASN A 107 -9.28 0.17 -6.09
C ASN A 107 -10.09 0.24 -4.78
N HIS A 108 -10.52 1.44 -4.44
CA HIS A 108 -11.17 1.77 -3.16
C HIS A 108 -12.56 1.13 -3.03
N LYS A 109 -13.36 1.15 -4.10
CA LYS A 109 -14.69 0.52 -4.15
C LYS A 109 -14.60 -0.99 -3.89
N GLU A 110 -13.61 -1.65 -4.50
CA GLU A 110 -13.36 -3.08 -4.24
C GLU A 110 -12.91 -3.30 -2.79
N TRP A 111 -12.02 -2.45 -2.27
CA TRP A 111 -11.54 -2.57 -0.90
C TRP A 111 -12.67 -2.47 0.12
N ILE A 112 -13.51 -1.45 0.01
CA ILE A 112 -14.63 -1.22 0.94
C ILE A 112 -15.66 -2.34 0.83
N GLY A 113 -16.00 -2.77 -0.40
CA GLY A 113 -16.89 -3.90 -0.62
C GLY A 113 -16.35 -5.20 -0.01
N ARG A 114 -15.02 -5.41 -0.06
CA ARG A 114 -14.34 -6.55 0.55
C ARG A 114 -14.39 -6.51 2.07
N LEU A 115 -14.13 -5.35 2.68
CA LEU A 115 -14.22 -5.15 4.13
C LEU A 115 -15.62 -5.54 4.62
N LYS A 116 -16.65 -4.92 4.04
CA LYS A 116 -18.05 -5.20 4.38
C LYS A 116 -18.39 -6.69 4.27
N LYS A 117 -18.02 -7.32 3.14
CA LYS A 117 -18.27 -8.75 2.92
C LYS A 117 -17.61 -9.63 3.99
N CYS A 118 -16.36 -9.32 4.37
CA CYS A 118 -15.61 -10.12 5.33
C CYS A 118 -16.04 -9.85 6.78
N GLU A 119 -16.46 -8.64 7.11
CA GLU A 119 -17.10 -8.31 8.38
C GLU A 119 -18.43 -9.06 8.52
N ASP A 120 -19.31 -8.99 7.51
CA ASP A 120 -20.60 -9.69 7.51
C ASP A 120 -20.42 -11.21 7.66
N ALA A 121 -19.47 -11.80 6.94
CA ALA A 121 -19.16 -13.23 7.03
C ALA A 121 -18.60 -13.66 8.40
N ASN A 122 -18.07 -12.71 9.18
CA ASN A 122 -17.47 -12.96 10.49
C ASN A 122 -18.22 -12.28 11.65
N ALA A 123 -19.42 -11.73 11.41
CA ALA A 123 -20.16 -10.91 12.37
C ALA A 123 -20.33 -11.59 13.73
N LYS A 124 -20.62 -12.89 13.75
CA LYS A 124 -20.74 -13.68 14.99
C LYS A 124 -19.45 -13.67 15.81
N ARG A 125 -18.29 -13.84 15.18
CA ARG A 125 -16.99 -13.83 15.86
C ARG A 125 -16.62 -12.44 16.39
N LEU A 126 -16.98 -11.40 15.64
CA LEU A 126 -16.76 -10.01 16.05
C LEU A 126 -17.64 -9.62 17.24
N SER A 127 -18.90 -10.10 17.28
CA SER A 127 -19.84 -9.83 18.38
C SER A 127 -19.49 -10.53 19.70
N GLU A 128 -18.68 -11.59 19.66
CA GLU A 128 -18.23 -12.35 20.83
C GLU A 128 -16.91 -11.79 21.43
N SER A 129 -16.38 -10.70 20.86
CA SER A 129 -15.15 -10.06 21.34
C SER A 129 -15.38 -9.30 22.64
N PRO A 130 -14.55 -9.48 23.68
CA PRO A 130 -14.55 -8.53 24.80
C PRO A 130 -14.17 -7.14 24.28
N GLU A 131 -14.81 -6.09 24.81
CA GLU A 131 -14.36 -4.70 24.64
C GLU A 131 -12.93 -4.59 25.18
N ILE A 132 -11.96 -4.36 24.29
CA ILE A 132 -10.58 -4.10 24.68
C ILE A 132 -10.49 -2.60 24.98
N GLU A 133 -9.96 -2.26 26.16
CA GLU A 133 -9.63 -0.88 26.52
C GLU A 133 -8.79 -0.24 25.41
N THR A 134 -9.25 0.94 24.96
CA THR A 134 -8.65 1.78 23.93
C THR A 134 -7.12 1.68 23.89
N PRO A 135 -6.51 1.21 22.79
CA PRO A 135 -5.06 1.19 22.69
C PRO A 135 -4.51 2.60 22.86
N ILE A 136 -3.36 2.72 23.52
CA ILE A 136 -2.54 3.92 23.44
C ILE A 136 -2.26 4.16 21.95
N THR A 137 -2.93 5.15 21.35
CA THR A 137 -2.79 5.46 19.93
C THR A 137 -1.39 6.02 19.70
N SER A 138 -0.55 5.26 19.00
CA SER A 138 0.74 5.78 18.58
C SER A 138 0.52 6.91 17.54
N PRO A 139 1.49 7.82 17.35
CA PRO A 139 1.38 8.84 16.30
C PRO A 139 1.12 8.24 14.92
N GLU A 140 1.70 7.07 14.63
CA GLU A 140 1.46 6.33 13.39
C GLU A 140 0.02 5.80 13.32
N SER A 141 -0.51 5.27 14.41
CA SER A 141 -1.89 4.80 14.51
C SER A 141 -2.89 5.94 14.26
N ALA A 142 -2.67 7.11 14.86
CA ALA A 142 -3.47 8.30 14.61
C ALA A 142 -3.40 8.77 13.15
N TYR A 143 -2.23 8.68 12.51
CA TYR A 143 -2.08 8.93 11.07
C TYR A 143 -2.88 7.92 10.22
N ILE A 144 -2.77 6.61 10.50
CA ILE A 144 -3.50 5.57 9.78
C ILE A 144 -5.02 5.72 9.95
N GLN A 145 -5.51 6.13 11.12
CA GLN A 145 -6.92 6.45 11.32
C GLN A 145 -7.40 7.60 10.42
N LYS A 146 -6.59 8.64 10.23
CA LYS A 146 -6.91 9.72 9.27
C LYS A 146 -6.96 9.19 7.83
N VAL A 147 -6.05 8.29 7.46
CA VAL A 147 -6.05 7.64 6.13
C VAL A 147 -7.32 6.81 5.92
N ILE A 148 -7.69 5.98 6.90
CA ILE A 148 -8.95 5.21 6.84
C ILE A 148 -10.15 6.16 6.72
N GLY A 149 -10.16 7.25 7.49
CA GLY A 149 -11.22 8.25 7.48
C GLY A 149 -11.43 8.96 6.14
N ILE A 150 -10.38 9.15 5.33
CA ILE A 150 -10.55 9.69 3.97
C ILE A 150 -11.06 8.61 2.99
N TYR A 151 -10.64 7.36 3.14
CA TYR A 151 -11.09 6.26 2.26
C TYR A 151 -12.57 5.92 2.49
N SER A 152 -13.04 5.87 3.74
CA SER A 152 -14.45 5.60 4.03
C SER A 152 -15.41 6.68 3.51
N LYS A 153 -14.92 7.91 3.30
CA LYS A 153 -15.72 8.99 2.68
C LYS A 153 -15.81 8.86 1.16
N ALA A 154 -14.80 8.24 0.53
CA ALA A 154 -14.75 8.00 -0.90
C ALA A 154 -15.74 6.91 -1.37
N GLU A 155 -16.31 6.10 -0.46
CA GLU A 155 -17.39 5.15 -0.77
C GLU A 155 -18.59 5.79 -1.49
N ARG A 156 -18.74 7.11 -1.35
CA ARG A 156 -19.84 7.89 -1.92
C ARG A 156 -19.61 8.35 -3.37
N THR A 157 -18.45 8.08 -3.95
CA THR A 157 -18.13 8.41 -5.35
C THR A 157 -18.12 7.13 -6.21
N ASP A 158 -18.57 7.20 -7.47
CA ASP A 158 -18.65 6.02 -8.36
C ASP A 158 -17.33 5.74 -9.11
N GLU A 159 -16.27 6.47 -8.77
CA GLU A 159 -14.97 6.39 -9.46
C GLU A 159 -14.15 5.20 -8.96
N ARG A 160 -13.61 4.41 -9.89
CA ARG A 160 -12.71 3.27 -9.58
C ARG A 160 -11.29 3.71 -9.26
N PHE A 161 -10.95 4.96 -9.60
CA PHE A 161 -9.64 5.58 -9.43
C PHE A 161 -9.86 7.06 -9.10
N ASP A 162 -9.41 7.50 -7.92
CA ASP A 162 -9.58 8.86 -7.43
C ASP A 162 -8.21 9.46 -7.08
N ILE A 163 -7.67 10.26 -8.00
CA ILE A 163 -6.37 10.94 -7.83
C ILE A 163 -6.43 11.92 -6.66
N THR A 164 -7.57 12.55 -6.42
CA THR A 164 -7.73 13.55 -5.35
C THR A 164 -7.58 12.90 -3.98
N LEU A 165 -7.96 11.63 -3.84
CA LEU A 165 -7.81 10.87 -2.61
C LEU A 165 -6.34 10.57 -2.29
N LEU A 166 -5.55 10.16 -3.28
CA LEU A 166 -4.10 9.94 -3.12
C LEU A 166 -3.35 11.24 -2.82
N GLY A 167 -3.79 12.37 -3.38
CA GLY A 167 -3.27 13.70 -3.02
C GLY A 167 -3.52 14.06 -1.56
N LYS A 168 -4.73 13.78 -1.04
CA LYS A 168 -5.06 13.97 0.39
C LYS A 168 -4.21 13.07 1.29
N GLU A 169 -3.94 11.83 0.86
CA GLU A 169 -3.09 10.92 1.62
C GLU A 169 -1.62 11.35 1.62
N LEU A 170 -1.10 11.87 0.50
CA LEU A 170 0.24 12.49 0.44
C LEU A 170 0.33 13.66 1.42
N GLN A 171 -0.67 14.54 1.45
CA GLN A 171 -0.70 15.63 2.42
C GLN A 171 -0.65 15.10 3.86
N LEU A 172 -1.47 14.10 4.21
CA LEU A 172 -1.44 13.49 5.55
C LEU A 172 -0.08 12.86 5.89
N MET A 173 0.60 12.26 4.90
CA MET A 173 1.95 11.71 5.08
C MET A 173 2.96 12.82 5.36
N MET A 174 2.92 13.92 4.61
CA MET A 174 3.80 15.07 4.82
C MET A 174 3.56 15.68 6.21
N GLU A 175 2.32 15.91 6.61
CA GLU A 175 1.96 16.43 7.94
C GLU A 175 2.53 15.54 9.05
N PHE A 176 2.32 14.22 8.94
CA PHE A 176 2.78 13.25 9.92
C PHE A 176 4.31 13.19 10.02
N ARG A 177 5.01 13.19 8.89
CA ARG A 177 6.46 12.99 8.84
C ARG A 177 7.26 14.26 9.14
N LEU A 178 6.73 15.44 8.82
CA LEU A 178 7.39 16.72 9.07
C LEU A 178 7.03 17.31 10.43
N GLY A 179 5.89 16.94 11.03
CA GLY A 179 5.53 17.29 12.41
C GLY A 179 5.33 18.80 12.65
N GLY A 180 5.10 19.58 11.60
CA GLY A 180 5.01 21.05 11.65
C GLY A 180 4.03 21.62 10.62
N ILE A 181 3.98 22.95 10.53
CA ILE A 181 3.19 23.65 9.51
C ILE A 181 3.82 23.34 8.16
N LEU A 182 3.01 22.78 7.25
CA LEU A 182 3.44 22.52 5.89
C LEU A 182 3.50 23.83 5.09
N ASP A 183 4.52 23.93 4.24
CA ASP A 183 4.52 24.95 3.19
C ASP A 183 3.44 24.57 2.17
N LEU A 184 2.45 25.43 2.01
CA LEU A 184 1.31 25.18 1.13
C LEU A 184 1.72 25.14 -0.35
N GLU A 185 2.77 25.86 -0.74
CA GLU A 185 3.29 25.85 -2.11
C GLU A 185 4.02 24.53 -2.41
N GLU A 186 4.81 24.02 -1.46
CA GLU A 186 5.47 22.70 -1.57
C GLU A 186 4.43 21.58 -1.64
N VAL A 187 3.38 21.62 -0.80
CA VAL A 187 2.29 20.63 -0.81
C VAL A 187 1.51 20.66 -2.13
N ASP A 188 1.13 21.85 -2.60
CA ASP A 188 0.41 22.01 -3.87
C ASP A 188 1.27 21.53 -5.05
N SER A 189 2.56 21.86 -5.06
CA SER A 189 3.50 21.40 -6.09
C SER A 189 3.68 19.88 -6.07
N ALA A 190 3.88 19.28 -4.88
CA ALA A 190 4.05 17.85 -4.72
C ALA A 190 2.78 17.06 -5.12
N THR A 191 1.61 17.53 -4.71
CA THR A 191 0.32 16.89 -5.05
C THR A 191 -0.04 17.03 -6.52
N LYS A 192 0.27 18.17 -7.16
CA LYS A 192 0.15 18.33 -8.63
C LYS A 192 1.09 17.39 -9.39
N LEU A 193 2.33 17.29 -8.94
CA LEU A 193 3.30 16.39 -9.55
C LEU A 193 2.86 14.92 -9.41
N GLN A 194 2.34 14.53 -8.24
CA GLN A 194 1.75 13.22 -8.02
C GLN A 194 0.56 12.99 -8.96
N ALA A 195 -0.36 13.95 -9.07
CA ALA A 195 -1.53 13.83 -9.95
C ALA A 195 -1.13 13.59 -11.41
N ASN A 196 -0.22 14.41 -11.95
CA ASN A 196 0.27 14.25 -13.33
C ASN A 196 0.90 12.88 -13.57
N PHE A 197 1.72 12.41 -12.63
CA PHE A 197 2.33 11.07 -12.73
C PHE A 197 1.27 9.96 -12.69
N LEU A 198 0.27 10.10 -11.80
CA LEU A 198 -0.81 9.14 -11.65
C LEU A 198 -1.73 9.07 -12.89
N GLU A 199 -1.94 10.18 -13.60
CA GLU A 199 -2.66 10.19 -14.89
C GLU A 199 -1.90 9.40 -15.96
N ILE A 200 -0.60 9.67 -16.13
CA ILE A 200 0.26 8.93 -17.07
C ILE A 200 0.27 7.44 -16.73
N LYS A 201 0.40 7.12 -15.45
CA LYS A 201 0.39 5.74 -14.96
C LYS A 201 -0.96 5.07 -15.21
N HIS A 202 -2.07 5.78 -15.05
CA HIS A 202 -3.40 5.26 -15.33
C HIS A 202 -3.59 4.93 -16.82
N GLU A 203 -3.12 5.78 -17.73
CA GLU A 203 -3.14 5.47 -19.16
C GLU A 203 -2.33 4.21 -19.48
N MET A 204 -1.13 4.11 -18.87
CA MET A 204 -0.28 2.92 -19.00
C MET A 204 -0.95 1.66 -18.45
N ASP A 205 -1.70 1.77 -17.36
CA ASP A 205 -2.51 0.69 -16.80
C ASP A 205 -3.58 0.22 -17.78
N GLN A 206 -4.29 1.16 -18.42
CA GLN A 206 -5.31 0.82 -19.43
C GLN A 206 -4.69 0.17 -20.67
N ASP A 207 -3.53 0.64 -21.12
CA ASP A 207 -2.83 0.07 -22.26
C ASP A 207 -2.32 -1.34 -21.96
N PHE A 208 -1.80 -1.58 -20.75
CA PHE A 208 -1.39 -2.91 -20.32
C PHE A 208 -2.59 -3.86 -20.18
N LEU A 209 -3.63 -3.46 -19.44
CA LEU A 209 -4.84 -4.28 -19.26
C LEU A 209 -5.58 -4.53 -20.58
N GLY A 210 -5.52 -3.57 -21.51
CA GLY A 210 -6.07 -3.69 -22.87
C GLY A 210 -5.20 -4.50 -23.83
N GLY A 211 -4.02 -4.97 -23.38
CA GLY A 211 -3.11 -5.79 -24.18
C GLY A 211 -2.34 -5.04 -25.27
N LYS A 212 -2.26 -3.70 -25.19
CA LYS A 212 -1.51 -2.86 -26.14
C LYS A 212 0.00 -2.89 -25.87
N ILE A 213 0.41 -3.10 -24.61
CA ILE A 213 1.81 -3.24 -24.20
C ILE A 213 2.01 -4.54 -23.42
N SER A 214 3.20 -5.13 -23.53
CA SER A 214 3.54 -6.36 -22.80
C SER A 214 3.79 -6.09 -21.31
N ILE A 215 3.76 -7.14 -20.48
CA ILE A 215 4.08 -7.05 -19.05
C ILE A 215 5.52 -6.55 -18.82
N GLU A 216 6.47 -6.97 -19.65
CA GLU A 216 7.86 -6.51 -19.58
C GLU A 216 7.97 -5.02 -19.86
N ARG A 217 7.30 -4.55 -20.91
CA ARG A 217 7.31 -3.13 -21.27
C ARG A 217 6.63 -2.29 -20.19
N TYR A 218 5.48 -2.74 -19.71
CA TYR A 218 4.74 -2.08 -18.64
C TYR A 218 5.56 -1.95 -17.36
N VAL A 219 6.17 -3.03 -16.88
CA VAL A 219 7.00 -3.01 -15.65
C VAL A 219 8.23 -2.12 -15.82
N HIS A 220 8.89 -2.17 -16.98
CA HIS A 220 10.02 -1.31 -17.29
C HIS A 220 9.64 0.16 -17.22
N ASP A 221 8.63 0.57 -18.00
CA ASP A 221 8.22 1.97 -18.12
C ASP A 221 7.66 2.52 -16.81
N ALA A 222 6.90 1.70 -16.06
CA ALA A 222 6.41 2.08 -14.76
C ALA A 222 7.55 2.32 -13.75
N ASN A 223 8.53 1.42 -13.65
CA ASN A 223 9.66 1.58 -12.73
C ASN A 223 10.56 2.77 -13.10
N GLU A 224 10.82 3.00 -14.39
CA GLU A 224 11.56 4.18 -14.85
C GLU A 224 10.79 5.47 -14.51
N GLY A 225 9.50 5.52 -14.82
CA GLY A 225 8.64 6.66 -14.49
C GLY A 225 8.56 6.94 -12.99
N ILE A 226 8.53 5.90 -12.14
CA ILE A 226 8.58 6.05 -10.68
C ILE A 226 9.91 6.69 -10.26
N GLY A 227 11.03 6.24 -10.84
CA GLY A 227 12.34 6.82 -10.57
C GLY A 227 12.40 8.32 -10.91
N ASP A 228 11.91 8.69 -12.10
CA ASP A 228 11.83 10.09 -12.53
C ASP A 228 10.91 10.92 -11.64
N PHE A 229 9.76 10.39 -11.27
CA PHE A 229 8.81 11.05 -10.39
C PHE A 229 9.41 11.31 -9.00
N LEU A 230 10.09 10.33 -8.41
CA LEU A 230 10.76 10.50 -7.11
C LEU A 230 11.90 11.54 -7.18
N ARG A 231 12.62 11.63 -8.30
CA ARG A 231 13.63 12.68 -8.50
C ARG A 231 13.00 14.07 -8.56
N GLN A 232 11.92 14.23 -9.34
CA GLN A 232 11.20 15.50 -9.45
C GLN A 232 10.59 15.92 -8.10
N LEU A 233 10.04 14.97 -7.32
CA LEU A 233 9.58 15.26 -5.96
C LEU A 233 10.71 15.75 -5.05
N ALA A 234 11.92 15.20 -5.19
CA ALA A 234 13.08 15.65 -4.42
C ALA A 234 13.57 17.04 -4.82
N GLU A 235 13.34 17.45 -6.08
CA GLU A 235 13.60 18.83 -6.52
C GLU A 235 12.60 19.81 -5.92
N VAL A 236 11.32 19.43 -5.81
CA VAL A 236 10.26 20.24 -5.18
C VAL A 236 10.49 20.40 -3.67
N LEU A 237 10.74 19.31 -2.95
CA LEU A 237 10.83 19.33 -1.48
C LEU A 237 12.25 19.63 -0.95
N GLY A 238 13.26 19.53 -1.81
CA GLY A 238 14.65 19.43 -1.39
C GLY A 238 14.98 18.08 -0.73
N LYS A 239 16.28 17.72 -0.74
CA LYS A 239 16.75 16.39 -0.32
C LYS A 239 16.40 16.04 1.13
N ASP A 240 16.50 17.00 2.04
CA ASP A 240 16.30 16.77 3.46
C ASP A 240 14.83 16.52 3.81
N GLN A 241 13.92 17.33 3.26
CA GLN A 241 12.49 17.08 3.48
C GLN A 241 12.05 15.81 2.76
N PHE A 242 12.50 15.59 1.51
CA PHE A 242 12.21 14.36 0.77
C PHE A 242 12.60 13.13 1.60
N TYR A 243 13.80 13.11 2.17
CA TYR A 243 14.24 12.02 3.02
C TYR A 243 13.37 11.85 4.27
N LYS A 244 12.97 12.94 4.93
CA LYS A 244 12.08 12.89 6.10
C LYS A 244 10.71 12.32 5.76
N VAL A 245 10.12 12.73 4.64
CA VAL A 245 8.77 12.30 4.22
C VAL A 245 8.80 10.84 3.78
N PHE A 246 9.74 10.48 2.90
CA PHE A 246 9.69 9.18 2.22
C PHE A 246 10.59 8.11 2.85
N GLY A 247 11.52 8.49 3.73
CA GLY A 247 12.44 7.55 4.39
C GLY A 247 13.46 6.92 3.44
N LEU A 248 13.69 7.53 2.27
CA LEU A 248 14.62 7.07 1.25
C LEU A 248 15.34 8.25 0.60
N ALA A 249 16.57 8.02 0.12
CA ALA A 249 17.30 9.00 -0.66
C ALA A 249 16.74 9.06 -2.09
N PRO A 250 16.71 10.24 -2.75
CA PRO A 250 16.28 10.34 -4.14
C PRO A 250 17.03 9.33 -5.03
N PRO A 251 16.34 8.57 -5.89
CA PRO A 251 16.98 7.50 -6.65
C PRO A 251 17.96 8.10 -7.67
N THR A 252 19.21 7.64 -7.63
CA THR A 252 20.28 8.04 -8.57
C THR A 252 20.28 7.24 -9.87
N GLY A 253 19.39 6.26 -10.00
CA GLY A 253 19.24 5.38 -11.17
C GLY A 253 17.87 4.71 -11.19
N SER A 254 17.83 3.46 -11.66
CA SER A 254 16.60 2.66 -11.71
C SER A 254 16.01 2.43 -10.33
N PHE A 255 14.69 2.57 -10.18
CA PHE A 255 13.95 2.28 -8.95
C PHE A 255 12.92 1.17 -9.21
N ALA A 256 13.21 -0.04 -8.74
CA ALA A 256 12.37 -1.21 -8.91
C ALA A 256 11.35 -1.33 -7.78
N LEU A 257 10.19 -0.73 -7.97
CA LEU A 257 9.03 -0.92 -7.08
C LEU A 257 8.21 -2.15 -7.48
N ILE A 258 8.06 -2.36 -8.78
CA ILE A 258 7.31 -3.47 -9.36
C ILE A 258 8.29 -4.58 -9.74
N ASP A 259 8.10 -5.77 -9.17
CA ASP A 259 8.90 -6.94 -9.51
C ASP A 259 8.36 -7.61 -10.78
N LEU A 260 9.20 -7.72 -11.82
CA LEU A 260 8.82 -8.27 -13.12
C LEU A 260 8.38 -9.73 -13.03
N GLU A 261 9.05 -10.55 -12.22
CA GLU A 261 8.76 -11.98 -12.14
C GLU A 261 7.49 -12.24 -11.35
N ILE A 262 7.22 -11.44 -10.32
CA ILE A 262 5.90 -11.43 -9.67
C ILE A 262 4.82 -10.99 -10.67
N ALA A 263 5.06 -9.91 -11.41
CA ALA A 263 4.10 -9.38 -12.37
C ALA A 263 3.76 -10.40 -13.47
N LYS A 264 4.77 -11.07 -14.05
CA LYS A 264 4.57 -12.15 -15.03
C LYS A 264 3.73 -13.29 -14.47
N ARG A 265 3.97 -13.73 -13.23
CA ARG A 265 3.17 -14.78 -12.59
C ARG A 265 1.74 -14.32 -12.34
N ALA A 266 1.56 -13.12 -11.82
CA ALA A 266 0.27 -12.53 -11.50
C ALA A 266 -0.64 -12.39 -12.74
N HIS A 267 -0.05 -12.09 -13.89
CA HIS A 267 -0.74 -11.84 -15.16
C HIS A 267 -0.60 -12.99 -16.17
N SER A 268 -0.03 -14.13 -15.76
CA SER A 268 -0.01 -15.33 -16.59
C SER A 268 -1.44 -15.83 -16.78
N ARG A 269 -1.87 -15.96 -18.04
CA ARG A 269 -3.20 -16.47 -18.38
C ARG A 269 -3.36 -17.88 -17.76
N LYS A 270 -4.37 -18.06 -16.91
CA LYS A 270 -4.90 -19.38 -16.57
C LYS A 270 -6.00 -19.76 -17.55
#